data_AF-A0A5D2V5Q7-F1
#
_entry.id   AF-A0A5D2V5Q7-F1
#
_cell.length_a   1.000
_cell.length_b   1.000
_cell.length_c   1.000
_cell.angle_alpha   90.00
_cell.angle_beta   90.00
_cell.angle_gamma   90.00
#
_symmetry.space_group_name_H-M   'P 1'
#
loop_
_entity.id
_entity.type
_entity.pdbx_description
1 polymer ?
#
loop_
_entity_poly.entity_id
_entity_poly.type
_entity_poly.pdbx_seq_one_letter_code
_entity_poly.pdbx_strand_id
1 'polypeptide(L)' 'KGYFFTTLSALNLKDCKAFLEKSPLESCNVPIDVNKGISGAPFSGYRVLNQKHTKLYSLGPFFFTSGPKSVRNGY' A
#
# COMPACT_ATOMS: atom_id res chain seq x y z
N LYS A 1 0.25 4.07 13.87
CA LYS A 1 0.83 4.86 12.75
C LYS A 1 0.68 4.04 11.47
N GLY A 2 0.17 4.62 10.38
CA GLY A 2 -0.10 3.94 9.10
C GLY A 2 0.70 4.47 7.91
N TYR A 3 1.76 5.23 8.18
CA TYR A 3 2.67 5.75 7.15
C TYR A 3 3.96 4.93 7.16
N PHE A 4 4.42 4.56 5.97
CA PHE A 4 5.64 3.78 5.76
C PHE A 4 6.57 4.55 4.82
N PHE A 5 7.86 4.51 5.11
CA PHE A 5 8.89 5.13 4.30
C PHE A 5 10.06 4.16 4.15
N THR A 6 10.51 3.96 2.92
CA THR A 6 11.66 3.11 2.62
C THR A 6 12.47 3.71 1.49
N THR A 7 13.78 3.44 1.48
CA THR A 7 14.69 3.87 0.42
C THR A 7 14.95 2.68 -0.50
N LEU A 8 14.79 2.88 -1.81
CA LEU A 8 15.09 1.88 -2.82
C LEU A 8 16.35 2.32 -3.58
N SER A 9 17.30 1.42 -3.77
CA SER A 9 18.53 1.64 -4.56
C SER A 9 18.38 1.29 -6.05
N ALA A 10 17.15 1.09 -6.52
CA ALA A 10 16.87 0.68 -7.89
C ALA A 10 17.04 1.83 -8.90
N LEU A 11 17.69 1.55 -10.04
CA LEU A 11 17.94 2.52 -11.10
C LEU A 11 16.66 2.90 -11.88
N ASN A 12 15.66 2.01 -11.92
CA ASN A 12 14.40 2.26 -12.62
C ASN A 12 13.22 1.59 -11.90
N LEU A 13 12.22 2.39 -11.51
CA LEU A 13 11.01 1.92 -10.82
C LEU A 13 9.78 1.85 -11.73
N LYS A 14 9.92 2.12 -13.04
CA LYS A 14 8.78 2.18 -13.99
C LYS A 14 7.93 0.91 -14.00
N ASP A 15 8.58 -0.25 -13.88
CA ASP A 15 7.91 -1.57 -13.92
C ASP A 15 7.69 -2.16 -12.52
N CYS A 16 8.13 -1.46 -11.47
CA CYS A 16 7.92 -1.87 -10.10
C CYS A 16 6.48 -1.58 -9.67
N LYS A 17 5.96 -2.45 -8.81
CA LYS A 17 4.67 -2.28 -8.15
C LYS A 17 4.81 -2.52 -6.66
N ALA A 18 4.05 -1.80 -5.86
CA ALA A 18 3.90 -2.06 -4.44
C ALA A 18 2.60 -2.83 -4.18
N PHE A 19 2.65 -3.73 -3.21
CA PHE A 19 1.55 -4.61 -2.84
C PHE A 19 1.30 -4.53 -1.35
N LEU A 20 0.06 -4.74 -0.97
CA LEU A 20 -0.37 -4.92 0.41
C LEU A 20 -0.12 -6.38 0.81
N GLU A 21 0.75 -6.59 1.79
CA GLU A 21 1.20 -7.94 2.15
C GLU A 21 0.49 -8.48 3.41
N LYS A 22 0.66 -7.82 4.56
CA LYS A 22 0.14 -8.30 5.84
C LYS A 22 -0.35 -7.19 6.74
N SER A 23 -1.43 -7.47 7.48
CA SER A 23 -1.92 -6.59 8.53
C SER A 23 -1.25 -6.90 9.87
N PRO A 24 -0.89 -5.88 10.67
CA PRO A 24 -0.48 -6.07 12.07
C PRO A 24 -1.66 -6.39 12.99
N LEU A 25 -2.90 -6.25 12.53
CA LEU A 25 -4.11 -6.48 13.32
C LEU A 25 -4.81 -7.76 12.87
N GLU A 26 -4.99 -8.71 13.79
CA GLU A 26 -5.68 -9.97 13.52
C GLU A 26 -7.15 -9.75 13.13
N SER A 27 -7.84 -8.80 13.77
CA SER A 27 -9.24 -8.47 13.50
C SER A 27 -9.47 -7.64 12.22
N CYS A 28 -8.41 -7.15 11.59
CA CYS A 28 -8.47 -6.33 10.39
C CYS A 28 -7.42 -6.82 9.38
N ASN A 29 -7.64 -8.00 8.83
CA ASN A 29 -6.67 -8.74 8.02
C ASN A 29 -7.17 -9.12 6.62
N VAL A 30 -8.34 -8.64 6.20
CA VAL A 30 -8.88 -8.92 4.86
C VAL A 30 -8.44 -7.81 3.89
N PRO A 31 -7.54 -8.09 2.93
CA PRO A 31 -7.05 -7.07 2.02
C PRO A 31 -8.16 -6.65 1.05
N ILE A 32 -8.15 -5.37 0.64
CA ILE A 32 -9.02 -4.86 -0.42
C ILE A 32 -8.19 -4.17 -1.51
N ASP A 33 -8.63 -4.25 -2.76
CA ASP A 33 -7.88 -3.72 -3.91
C ASP A 33 -8.05 -2.21 -4.15
N VAL A 34 -8.24 -1.45 -3.07
CA VAL A 34 -8.26 0.03 -3.14
C VAL A 34 -6.84 0.51 -3.44
N ASN A 35 -6.73 1.50 -4.35
CA ASN A 35 -5.45 2.02 -4.85
C ASN A 35 -4.51 0.94 -5.42
N LYS A 36 -5.07 -0.17 -5.93
CA LYS A 36 -4.33 -1.31 -6.46
C LYS A 36 -3.46 -2.01 -5.40
N GLY A 37 -3.92 -2.03 -4.15
CA GLY A 37 -3.19 -2.71 -3.06
C GLY A 37 -2.98 -4.21 -3.30
N ILE A 38 -3.89 -4.89 -4.03
CA ILE A 38 -3.79 -6.32 -4.37
C ILE A 38 -3.24 -6.50 -5.79
N SER A 39 -3.78 -5.76 -6.77
CA SER A 39 -3.37 -5.85 -8.18
C SER A 39 -2.01 -5.22 -8.48
N GLY A 40 -1.48 -4.44 -7.54
CA GLY A 40 -0.16 -3.81 -7.58
C GLY A 40 -0.22 -2.36 -8.02
N ALA A 41 0.18 -1.47 -7.12
CA ALA A 41 0.24 -0.03 -7.36
C ALA A 41 1.56 0.34 -8.05
N PRO A 42 1.54 0.88 -9.28
CA PRO A 42 2.74 1.29 -9.97
C PRO A 42 3.36 2.53 -9.30
N PHE A 43 4.69 2.65 -9.36
CA PHE A 43 5.38 3.88 -8.97
C PHE A 43 5.21 4.95 -10.06
N SER A 44 4.06 5.62 -10.06
CA SER A 44 3.74 6.70 -11.01
C SER A 44 3.98 8.07 -10.38
N GLY A 45 4.76 8.92 -11.06
CA GLY A 45 5.04 10.29 -10.61
C GLY A 45 6.03 10.34 -9.43
N TYR A 46 6.89 11.35 -9.44
CA TYR A 46 7.83 11.61 -8.36
C TYR A 46 8.00 13.10 -8.13
N ARG A 47 8.32 13.46 -6.88
CA ARG A 47 8.85 14.78 -6.54
C ARG A 47 10.37 14.69 -6.45
N VAL A 48 11.06 15.59 -7.14
CA VAL A 48 12.52 15.72 -6.98
C VAL A 48 12.79 16.50 -5.69
N LEU A 49 13.57 15.89 -4.81
CA LEU A 49 14.08 16.55 -3.60
C LEU A 49 15.50 17.02 -3.87
N ASN A 50 15.62 18.23 -4.43
CA ASN A 50 16.89 18.79 -4.92
C ASN A 50 18.01 18.76 -3.89
N GLN A 51 17.72 19.06 -2.62
CA GLN A 51 18.71 19.04 -1.53
C GLN A 51 19.37 17.67 -1.30
N LYS A 52 18.68 16.58 -1.66
CA LYS A 52 19.14 15.20 -1.43
C LYS A 52 19.37 14.44 -2.74
N HIS A 53 19.26 15.11 -3.89
CA HIS A 53 19.32 14.48 -5.22
C HIS A 53 18.49 13.19 -5.34
N THR A 54 17.35 13.13 -4.66
CA THR A 54 16.52 11.92 -4.52
C THR A 54 15.15 12.14 -5.15
N LYS A 55 14.62 11.11 -5.81
CA LYS A 55 13.23 11.08 -6.27
C LYS A 55 12.36 10.48 -5.17
N LEU A 56 11.41 11.26 -4.68
CA LEU A 56 10.39 10.79 -3.74
C LEU A 56 9.16 10.33 -4.52
N TYR A 57 8.87 9.04 -4.45
CA TYR A 57 7.63 8.47 -4.95
C TYR A 57 6.63 8.37 -3.79
N SER A 58 5.37 8.67 -4.07
CA SER A 58 4.28 8.58 -3.10
C SER A 58 3.17 7.73 -3.68
N LEU A 59 2.73 6.74 -2.90
CA LEU A 59 1.63 5.87 -3.26
C LEU A 59 0.41 6.24 -2.41
N GLY A 60 -0.77 5.97 -2.96
CA GLY A 60 -2.02 6.07 -2.19
C GLY A 60 -2.03 5.07 -1.03
N PRO A 61 -2.85 5.30 0.01
CA PRO A 61 -2.98 4.38 1.13
C PRO A 61 -3.54 3.03 0.67
N PHE A 62 -3.06 1.95 1.28
CA PHE A 62 -3.62 0.60 1.13
C PHE A 62 -4.43 0.24 2.37
N PHE A 63 -5.37 -0.69 2.22
CA PHE A 63 -6.36 -0.95 3.26
C PHE A 63 -6.55 -2.44 3.49
N PHE A 64 -6.60 -2.80 4.77
CA PHE A 64 -7.27 -4.00 5.23
C PHE A 64 -8.64 -3.62 5.80
N THR A 65 -9.55 -4.57 5.78
CA THR A 65 -10.86 -4.47 6.42
C THR A 65 -10.99 -5.60 7.44
N SER A 66 -11.91 -5.43 8.39
CA SER A 66 -12.41 -6.58 9.14
C SER A 66 -13.17 -7.49 8.18
N GLY A 67 -12.99 -8.81 8.30
CA GLY A 67 -13.78 -9.77 7.54
C GLY A 67 -15.28 -9.55 7.71
N PRO A 68 -16.11 -10.12 6.81
CA PRO A 68 -17.55 -9.99 6.91
C PRO A 68 -17.99 -10.40 8.32
N LYS A 69 -18.69 -9.49 9.02
CA LYS A 69 -19.36 -9.85 10.26
C LYS A 69 -20.30 -10.98 9.90
N SER A 70 -20.18 -12.14 10.56
CA SER A 70 -21.19 -13.17 10.44
C SER A 70 -22.52 -12.50 10.79
N VAL A 71 -23.39 -12.36 9.79
CA VAL A 71 -24.77 -11.97 10.02
C VAL A 71 -25.31 -13.12 10.86
N ARG A 72 -25.46 -12.90 12.16
CA ARG A 72 -26.14 -13.85 13.04
C ARG A 72 -27.57 -13.86 12.52
N ASN A 73 -27.89 -14.80 11.63
CA ASN A 73 -29.25 -15.03 11.15
C ASN A 73 -30.12 -15.24 12.40
N GLY A 74 -30.87 -14.20 12.77
CA GLY A 74 -31.90 -14.29 13.78
C GLY A 74 -33.08 -15.01 13.16
N TYR A 75 -33.28 -16.26 13.58
CA TYR A 75 -34.58 -16.90 13.55
C TYR A 75 -35.36 -16.48 14.79
#